data_AF-A0A9E3LRG7-F1
#
_entry.id   AF-A0A9E3LRG7-F1
#
_cell.length_a   1.000
_cell.length_b   1.000
_cell.length_c   1.000
_cell.angle_alpha   90.00
_cell.angle_beta   90.00
_cell.angle_gamma   90.00
#
_symmetry.space_group_name_H-M   'P 1'
#
loop_
_entity.id
_entity.type
_entity.pdbx_description
1 polymer ?
#
loop_
_entity_poly.entity_id
_entity_poly.type
_entity_poly.pdbx_seq_one_letter_code
_entity_poly.pdbx_strand_id
1 'polypeptide(L)' 'MHKHITHNRRPATFADFRYAILRFLREEVPRKWRVHCDDVSDNFRVISPQDFRIPA' A
#
# COMPACT_ATOMS: atom_id res chain seq x y z
N MET A 1 -7.27 4.07 2.53
CA MET A 1 -6.95 2.64 2.85
C MET A 1 -8.18 1.85 3.32
N HIS A 2 -8.92 2.33 4.33
CA HIS A 2 -10.03 1.60 4.94
C HIS A 2 -11.20 1.26 3.97
N LYS A 3 -11.48 2.13 3.00
CA LYS A 3 -12.50 1.87 1.96
C LYS A 3 -12.10 0.80 0.93
N HIS A 4 -10.80 0.67 0.63
CA HIS A 4 -10.31 -0.22 -0.43
C HIS A 4 -9.89 -1.60 0.06
N ILE A 5 -9.44 -1.72 1.32
CA ILE A 5 -8.90 -2.96 1.86
C ILE A 5 -9.82 -3.57 2.91
N THR A 6 -10.21 -2.83 3.95
CA THR A 6 -10.97 -3.41 5.06
C THR A 6 -12.48 -3.51 4.78
N HIS A 7 -13.05 -2.65 3.93
CA HIS A 7 -14.47 -2.71 3.59
C HIS A 7 -14.81 -3.61 2.39
N ASN A 8 -13.95 -3.69 1.37
CA ASN A 8 -14.30 -4.35 0.10
C ASN A 8 -13.75 -5.77 -0.06
N ARG A 9 -12.79 -6.17 0.78
CA ARG A 9 -12.26 -7.54 0.84
C ARG A 9 -11.91 -7.85 2.27
N ARG A 10 -12.80 -8.50 3.02
CA ARG A 10 -12.42 -9.07 4.32
C ARG A 10 -11.38 -10.17 4.06
N PRO A 11 -10.11 -9.97 4.44
CA PRO A 11 -9.11 -11.01 4.25
C PRO A 11 -9.42 -12.12 5.26
N ALA A 12 -9.49 -13.36 4.79
CA ALA A 12 -9.83 -14.51 5.63
C ALA A 12 -8.74 -14.79 6.68
N THR A 13 -7.50 -14.45 6.35
CA THR A 13 -6.34 -14.61 7.23
C THR A 13 -5.49 -13.34 7.32
N PHE A 14 -4.64 -13.27 8.35
CA PHE A 14 -3.64 -12.19 8.45
C PHE A 14 -2.67 -12.17 7.26
N ALA A 15 -2.35 -13.34 6.69
CA ALA A 15 -1.52 -13.44 5.49
C ALA A 15 -2.20 -12.78 4.28
N ASP A 16 -3.51 -13.00 4.09
CA ASP A 16 -4.28 -12.37 3.01
C ASP A 16 -4.35 -10.85 3.21
N PHE A 17 -4.52 -10.41 4.45
CA PHE A 17 -4.51 -8.99 4.78
C PHE A 17 -3.16 -8.34 4.45
N ARG A 18 -2.06 -8.99 4.86
CA ARG A 18 -0.69 -8.56 4.55
C ARG A 18 -0.48 -8.46 3.04
N TYR A 19 -0.89 -9.49 2.30
CA TYR A 19 -0.76 -9.50 0.85
C TYR A 19 -1.58 -8.37 0.19
N ALA A 20 -2.83 -8.19 0.61
CA ALA A 20 -3.70 -7.14 0.10
C ALA A 20 -3.17 -5.73 0.39
N ILE A 21 -2.66 -5.49 1.60
CA ILE A 21 -2.02 -4.21 1.97
C ILE A 21 -0.78 -3.94 1.14
N LEU A 22 0.13 -4.92 1.06
CA LEU A 22 1.38 -4.74 0.32
C LEU A 22 1.11 -4.49 -1.17
N ARG A 23 0.16 -5.22 -1.75
CA ARG A 23 -0.26 -5.01 -3.14
C ARG A 23 -0.84 -3.62 -3.36
N PHE A 24 -1.74 -3.16 -2.50
CA PHE A 24 -2.33 -1.83 -2.62
C PHE A 24 -1.27 -0.73 -2.54
N LEU A 25 -0.35 -0.81 -1.57
CA LEU A 25 0.70 0.19 -1.39
C LEU A 25 1.74 0.20 -2.52
N ARG A 26 2.07 -0.97 -3.10
CA ARG A 26 3.10 -1.09 -4.15
C ARG A 26 2.57 -0.87 -5.56
N GLU A 27 1.32 -1.23 -5.83
CA GLU A 27 0.76 -1.21 -7.19
C GLU A 27 -0.30 -0.10 -7.35
N GLU A 28 -1.33 -0.12 -6.51
CA GLU A 28 -2.49 0.77 -6.69
C GLU A 28 -2.17 2.22 -6.30
N VAL A 29 -1.45 2.44 -5.20
CA VAL A 29 -1.08 3.80 -4.75
C VAL A 29 -0.20 4.51 -5.77
N PRO A 30 0.90 3.92 -6.29
CA PRO A 30 1.71 4.59 -7.32
C PRO A 30 0.94 4.79 -8.63
N ARG A 31 0.13 3.82 -9.05
CA ARG A 31 -0.65 3.89 -10.31
C ARG A 31 -1.72 4.98 -10.27
N LYS A 32 -2.30 5.24 -9.11
CA LYS A 32 -3.36 6.25 -8.91
C LYS A 32 -2.92 7.35 -7.93
N TRP A 33 -1.64 7.71 -7.97
CA TRP A 33 -1.04 8.62 -6.99
C TRP A 33 -1.84 9.92 -6.79
N ARG A 34 -2.28 10.56 -7.88
CA ARG A 34 -3.10 11.79 -7.84
C ARG A 34 -4.44 11.67 -7.12
N VAL A 35 -4.96 10.45 -6.96
CA VAL A 35 -6.23 10.18 -6.26
C VAL A 35 -5.98 9.87 -4.78
N HIS A 36 -4.79 9.39 -4.45
CA HIS A 36 -4.46 8.88 -3.12
C HIS A 36 -3.54 9.81 -2.34
N CYS A 37 -2.87 10.78 -2.98
CA CYS A 37 -1.89 11.66 -2.34
C CYS A 37 -2.49 12.47 -1.17
N ASP A 38 -3.75 12.88 -1.27
CA ASP A 38 -4.41 13.70 -0.24
C ASP A 38 -4.87 12.86 0.97
N ASP A 39 -5.10 11.56 0.75
CA ASP A 39 -5.49 10.59 1.78
C ASP A 39 -4.28 9.95 2.49
N VAL A 40 -3.07 10.10 1.94
CA VAL A 40 -1.82 9.59 2.50
C VAL A 40 -1.20 10.70 3.36
N SER A 41 -1.69 10.82 4.60
CA SER A 41 -1.27 11.87 5.54
C SER A 41 0.00 11.53 6.34
N ASP A 42 0.42 10.27 6.31
CA ASP A 42 1.64 9.82 7.00
C ASP A 42 2.82 9.87 6.03
N ASN A 43 4.04 10.04 6.55
CA ASN A 43 5.30 10.24 5.81
C ASN A 43 5.73 9.01 5.00
N PHE A 44 4.83 8.42 4.21
CA PHE A 44 5.12 7.38 3.25
C PHE A 44 5.98 7.97 2.14
N ARG A 45 7.29 7.85 2.30
CA ARG A 45 8.21 8.01 1.19
C ARG A 45 7.99 6.81 0.26
N VAL A 46 7.46 7.07 -0.92
CA VAL A 46 7.47 6.10 -2.02
C VAL A 46 8.93 5.89 -2.40
N ILE A 47 9.53 4.82 -1.90
CA ILE A 47 10.88 4.41 -2.26
C ILE A 47 10.75 3.60 -3.54
N SER A 48 11.42 4.04 -4.61
CA SER A 48 11.54 3.23 -5.82
C SER A 48 12.11 1.87 -5.46
N PRO A 49 11.63 0.76 -6.05
CA PRO A 49 12.25 -0.55 -5.83
C PRO A 49 13.76 -0.56 -6.09
N GLN A 50 14.24 0.33 -6.97
CA GLN A 50 15.67 0.53 -7.29
C GLN A 50 16.44 1.19 -6.14
N ASP A 51 15.77 2.00 -5.32
CA ASP A 51 16.34 2.73 -4.19
C ASP A 51 16.18 1.95 -2.86
N PHE A 52 15.45 0.83 -2.88
CA PHE A 52 15.25 -0.01 -1.71
C PHE A 52 16.51 -0.86 -1.45
N ARG A 53 17.35 -0.43 -0.50
CA ARG A 53 18.51 -1.20 -0.03
C ARG A 53 18.25 -1.74 1.37
N ILE A 54 18.45 -3.05 1.55
CA ILE A 54 18.50 -3.67 2.88
C ILE A 54 19.95 -3.54 3.36
N PRO A 55 20.21 -2.81 4.45
CA PRO A 55 21.54 -2.81 5.05
C PRO A 55 21.84 -4.23 5.59
N ALA A 56 23.01 -4.75 5.22
CA ALA A 56 23.54 -6.03 5.69
C ALA A 56 24.10 -5.91 7.11
#